data_AF-A0A7S1TQ85-F1
#
_entry.id   AF-A0A7S1TQ85-F1
#
_cell.length_a   1.000
_cell.length_b   1.000
_cell.length_c   1.000
_cell.angle_alpha   90.00
_cell.angle_beta   90.00
_cell.angle_gamma   90.00
#
_symmetry.space_group_name_H-M   'P 1'
#
loop_
_entity.id
_entity.type
_entity.pdbx_description
1 polymer ?
#
loop_
_entity_poly.entity_id
_entity_poly.type
_entity_poly.pdbx_seq_one_letter_code
_entity_poly.pdbx_strand_id
1 'polypeptide(L)'
;VALAAAGTLTLMVALPVGFLFPGRTKSVMAIINILFDASSVIPLLFYRLFVAGMSRRAIFTGYAVFLFAVFAADAFLWWRSTPALERLQEKAKKGAAVDESGGEKDEGAGAAGDGGDIELPRGWQQRLLVTTVEASEGGEDGERENGKAEKGEPDLTRFQSLGFLQQIRSVHFAFAATFAVVHVFRSNTYLGTIGLHLDRLGDADYDYAYTQAFQLSLPLSCVALPFIDWAMRRYDYLTCLHGVNMLGMLHGTFTLVPYLAAQPLAFCVYTLYRAFLYAVLTAFHASTFGPGSIG
;
A
#
# COMPACT_ATOMS: atom_id res chain seq x y z
N VAL A 1 11.69 -19.13 -1.77
CA VAL A 1 12.33 -17.97 -1.09
C VAL A 1 12.56 -16.82 -2.06
N ALA A 2 13.32 -16.98 -3.16
CA ALA A 2 13.59 -15.89 -4.10
C ALA A 2 12.34 -15.21 -4.69
N LEU A 3 11.33 -15.97 -5.13
CA LEU A 3 10.07 -15.41 -5.65
C LEU A 3 9.28 -14.62 -4.59
N ALA A 4 9.29 -15.09 -3.34
CA ALA A 4 8.61 -14.39 -2.25
C ALA A 4 9.33 -13.09 -1.88
N ALA A 5 10.68 -13.11 -1.86
CA ALA A 5 11.48 -11.91 -1.65
C ALA A 5 11.26 -10.87 -2.76
N ALA A 6 11.25 -11.31 -4.03
CA ALA A 6 10.99 -10.42 -5.17
C ALA A 6 9.61 -9.76 -5.08
N GLY A 7 8.56 -10.52 -4.74
CA GLY A 7 7.20 -9.97 -4.58
C GLY A 7 7.13 -8.90 -3.48
N THR A 8 7.72 -9.17 -2.31
CA THR A 8 7.74 -8.19 -1.21
C THR A 8 8.54 -6.93 -1.58
N LEU A 9 9.65 -7.07 -2.30
CA LEU A 9 10.41 -5.91 -2.77
C LEU A 9 9.61 -5.07 -3.77
N THR A 10 8.89 -5.70 -4.71
CA THR A 10 8.00 -4.98 -5.62
C THR A 10 6.90 -4.23 -4.87
N LEU A 11 6.32 -4.84 -3.82
CA LEU A 11 5.35 -4.17 -2.96
C LEU A 11 5.96 -2.92 -2.31
N MET A 12 7.16 -3.03 -1.72
CA MET A 12 7.81 -1.90 -1.04
C MET A 12 8.09 -0.74 -2.02
N VAL A 13 8.55 -1.04 -3.25
CA VAL A 13 8.78 -0.03 -4.29
C VAL A 13 7.48 0.64 -4.77
N ALA A 14 6.33 -0.04 -4.66
CA ALA A 14 5.05 0.53 -5.03
C ALA A 14 4.47 1.48 -3.96
N LEU A 15 4.85 1.34 -2.68
CA LEU A 15 4.28 2.13 -1.59
C LEU A 15 4.48 3.65 -1.77
N PRO A 16 5.66 4.16 -2.19
CA PRO A 16 5.86 5.59 -2.44
C PRO A 16 4.82 6.24 -3.38
N VAL A 17 4.21 5.47 -4.28
CA VAL A 17 3.16 5.95 -5.20
C VAL A 17 1.96 6.55 -4.44
N GLY A 18 1.69 6.08 -3.21
CA GLY A 18 0.64 6.66 -2.37
C GLY A 18 0.84 8.13 -2.03
N PHE A 19 2.09 8.61 -1.99
CA PHE A 19 2.41 10.01 -1.70
C PHE A 19 2.24 10.93 -2.91
N LEU A 20 2.17 10.37 -4.14
CA LEU A 20 1.82 11.15 -5.33
C LEU A 20 0.36 11.68 -5.28
N PHE A 21 -0.47 11.08 -4.43
CA PHE A 21 -1.89 11.43 -4.29
C PHE A 21 -2.26 11.73 -2.83
N PRO A 22 -1.81 12.86 -2.25
CA PRO A 22 -1.97 13.15 -0.81
C PRO A 22 -3.43 13.12 -0.31
N GLY A 23 -4.39 13.52 -1.16
CA GLY A 23 -5.82 13.45 -0.83
C GLY A 23 -6.42 12.05 -0.89
N ARG A 24 -5.67 11.06 -1.38
CA ARG A 24 -6.10 9.65 -1.58
C ARG A 24 -5.03 8.65 -1.14
N THR A 25 -4.02 9.05 -0.36
CA THR A 25 -2.91 8.18 0.04
C THR A 25 -3.40 6.91 0.73
N LYS A 26 -4.32 7.05 1.69
CA LYS A 26 -4.97 5.90 2.38
C LYS A 26 -5.56 4.89 1.38
N SER A 27 -6.30 5.39 0.38
CA SER A 27 -6.95 4.59 -0.65
C SER A 27 -5.94 3.90 -1.58
N VAL A 28 -4.90 4.61 -2.02
CA VAL A 28 -3.86 4.08 -2.90
C VAL A 28 -3.07 2.98 -2.18
N MET A 29 -2.69 3.20 -0.92
CA MET A 29 -2.02 2.18 -0.11
C MET A 29 -2.91 0.94 0.08
N ALA A 30 -4.22 1.12 0.27
CA ALA A 30 -5.16 0.02 0.37
C ALA A 30 -5.22 -0.79 -0.94
N ILE A 31 -5.33 -0.11 -2.10
CA ILE A 31 -5.36 -0.74 -3.42
C ILE A 31 -4.10 -1.56 -3.66
N ILE A 32 -2.92 -0.99 -3.40
CA ILE A 32 -1.63 -1.69 -3.60
C ILE A 32 -1.56 -2.98 -2.78
N ASN A 33 -1.92 -2.92 -1.49
CA ASN A 33 -1.92 -4.09 -0.62
C ASN A 33 -2.94 -5.16 -1.05
N ILE A 34 -4.14 -4.75 -1.48
CA ILE A 34 -5.19 -5.67 -1.93
C ILE A 34 -4.80 -6.34 -3.26
N LEU A 35 -4.21 -5.58 -4.20
CA LEU A 35 -3.68 -6.14 -5.45
C LEU A 35 -2.55 -7.13 -5.17
N PHE A 36 -1.69 -6.83 -4.19
CA PHE A 36 -0.64 -7.75 -3.76
C PHE A 36 -1.23 -9.05 -3.19
N ASP A 37 -2.24 -8.97 -2.32
CA ASP A 37 -2.94 -10.16 -1.81
C ASP A 37 -3.66 -10.94 -2.93
N ALA A 38 -4.18 -10.25 -3.95
CA ALA A 38 -4.80 -10.89 -5.11
C ALA A 38 -3.83 -11.72 -5.96
N SER A 39 -2.52 -11.44 -5.89
CA SER A 39 -1.50 -12.25 -6.57
C SER A 39 -1.43 -13.71 -6.08
N SER A 40 -2.03 -14.01 -4.92
CA SER A 40 -2.16 -15.38 -4.38
C SER A 40 -2.97 -16.33 -5.27
N VAL A 41 -3.67 -15.83 -6.29
CA VAL A 41 -4.34 -16.66 -7.30
C VAL A 41 -3.36 -17.35 -8.25
N ILE A 42 -2.13 -16.83 -8.39
CA ILE A 42 -1.15 -17.34 -9.37
C ILE A 42 -0.75 -18.80 -9.13
N PRO A 43 -0.44 -19.26 -7.90
CA PRO A 43 -0.22 -20.67 -7.61
C PRO A 43 -1.40 -21.58 -8.00
N LEU A 44 -2.63 -21.15 -7.74
CA LEU A 44 -3.84 -21.90 -8.11
C LEU A 44 -3.98 -21.97 -9.64
N LEU A 45 -3.72 -20.87 -10.34
CA LEU A 45 -3.70 -20.83 -11.80
C LEU A 45 -2.66 -21.81 -12.37
N PHE A 46 -1.44 -21.84 -11.80
CA PHE A 46 -0.39 -22.78 -12.23
C PHE A 46 -0.81 -24.22 -12.02
N TYR A 47 -1.42 -24.53 -10.87
CA TYR A 47 -1.96 -25.85 -10.60
C TYR A 47 -3.01 -26.26 -11.64
N ARG A 48 -3.96 -25.36 -11.96
CA ARG A 48 -5.00 -25.61 -12.96
C ARG A 48 -4.42 -25.84 -14.36
N LEU A 49 -3.44 -25.04 -14.77
CA LEU A 49 -2.74 -25.21 -16.06
C LEU A 49 -1.98 -26.54 -16.12
N PHE A 50 -1.36 -26.95 -15.01
CA PHE A 50 -0.66 -28.22 -14.93
C PHE A 50 -1.61 -29.41 -15.04
N VAL A 51 -2.75 -29.38 -14.33
CA VAL A 51 -3.79 -30.42 -14.43
C VAL A 51 -4.42 -30.45 -15.84
N ALA A 52 -4.50 -29.32 -16.53
CA ALA A 52 -4.92 -29.25 -17.93
C ALA A 52 -3.89 -29.82 -18.93
N GLY A 53 -2.76 -30.36 -18.46
CA GLY A 53 -1.74 -31.03 -19.29
C GLY A 53 -0.56 -30.14 -19.70
N MET A 54 -0.49 -28.89 -19.25
CA MET A 54 0.65 -28.03 -19.55
C MET A 54 1.88 -28.45 -18.74
N SER A 55 3.03 -28.61 -19.41
CA SER A 55 4.28 -28.92 -18.71
C SER A 55 4.68 -27.79 -17.75
N ARG A 56 5.26 -28.14 -16.60
CA ARG A 56 5.76 -27.14 -15.62
C ARG A 56 6.72 -26.15 -16.26
N ARG A 57 7.60 -26.62 -17.17
CA ARG A 57 8.53 -25.77 -17.92
C ARG A 57 7.78 -24.71 -18.73
N ALA A 58 6.75 -25.10 -19.46
CA ALA A 58 5.94 -24.16 -20.25
C ALA A 58 5.24 -23.12 -19.37
N ILE A 59 4.66 -23.53 -18.23
CA ILE A 59 3.99 -22.61 -17.28
C ILE A 59 4.99 -21.58 -16.74
N PHE A 60 6.14 -22.04 -16.21
CA PHE A 60 7.14 -21.14 -15.63
C PHE A 60 7.82 -20.25 -16.67
N THR A 61 8.13 -20.77 -17.86
CA THR A 61 8.70 -19.96 -18.95
C THR A 61 7.71 -18.93 -19.44
N GLY A 62 6.43 -19.30 -19.63
CA GLY A 62 5.39 -18.36 -20.02
C GLY A 62 5.20 -17.24 -18.99
N TYR A 63 5.18 -17.59 -17.71
CA TYR A 63 5.11 -16.61 -16.63
C TYR A 63 6.35 -15.71 -16.56
N ALA A 64 7.55 -16.25 -16.77
CA ALA A 64 8.78 -15.47 -16.80
C ALA A 64 8.78 -14.46 -17.96
N VAL A 65 8.34 -14.86 -19.16
CA VAL A 65 8.19 -13.97 -20.32
C VAL A 65 7.16 -12.87 -20.03
N PHE A 66 6.02 -13.23 -19.43
CA PHE A 66 5.00 -12.27 -19.03
C PHE A 66 5.55 -11.24 -18.03
N LEU A 67 6.22 -11.68 -16.97
CA LEU A 67 6.83 -10.79 -15.98
C LEU A 67 7.89 -9.89 -16.63
N PHE A 68 8.75 -10.44 -17.49
CA PHE A 68 9.74 -9.66 -18.22
C PHE A 68 9.09 -8.56 -19.06
N ALA A 69 8.01 -8.87 -19.78
CA ALA A 69 7.28 -7.89 -20.57
C ALA A 69 6.66 -6.79 -19.69
N VAL A 70 6.06 -7.14 -18.55
CA VAL A 70 5.48 -6.18 -17.60
C VAL A 70 6.56 -5.26 -17.03
N PHE A 71 7.67 -5.81 -16.54
CA PHE A 71 8.77 -5.00 -16.00
C PHE A 71 9.48 -4.17 -17.07
N ALA A 72 9.59 -4.67 -18.30
CA ALA A 72 10.12 -3.89 -19.41
C ALA A 72 9.20 -2.73 -19.78
N ALA A 73 7.88 -2.94 -19.77
CA ALA A 73 6.90 -1.87 -19.98
C ALA A 73 6.96 -0.82 -18.86
N ASP A 74 7.08 -1.26 -17.61
CA ASP A 74 7.23 -0.36 -16.45
C ASP A 74 8.53 0.46 -16.54
N ALA A 75 9.65 -0.17 -16.85
CA ALA A 75 10.93 0.52 -17.08
C ALA A 75 10.86 1.51 -18.25
N PHE A 76 10.15 1.16 -19.32
CA PHE A 76 9.93 2.05 -20.47
C PHE A 76 9.05 3.25 -20.11
N LEU A 77 7.96 3.02 -19.37
CA LEU A 77 7.08 4.08 -18.88
C LEU A 77 7.84 5.00 -17.92
N TRP A 78 8.62 4.43 -17.00
CA TRP A 78 9.49 5.18 -16.11
C TRP A 78 10.44 6.06 -16.90
N TRP A 79 11.22 5.48 -17.81
CA TRP A 79 12.18 6.20 -18.67
C TRP A 79 11.52 7.35 -19.45
N ARG A 80 10.31 7.16 -19.96
CA ARG A 80 9.57 8.21 -20.66
C ARG A 80 9.05 9.31 -19.71
N SER A 81 8.73 8.95 -18.47
CA SER A 81 8.16 9.85 -17.46
C SER A 81 9.21 10.66 -16.69
N THR A 82 10.44 10.14 -16.49
CA THR A 82 11.47 10.79 -15.67
C THR A 82 11.80 12.20 -16.15
N PRO A 83 12.03 12.46 -17.46
CA PRO A 83 12.35 13.81 -17.94
C PRO A 83 11.22 14.82 -17.73
N ALA A 84 9.97 14.35 -17.76
CA ALA A 84 8.81 15.19 -17.46
C ALA A 84 8.76 15.52 -15.96
N LEU A 85 9.03 14.53 -15.10
CA LEU A 85 9.07 14.72 -13.65
C LEU A 85 10.17 15.71 -13.24
N GLU A 86 11.38 15.56 -13.77
CA GLU A 86 12.52 16.45 -13.50
C GLU A 86 12.21 17.92 -13.87
N ARG A 87 11.58 18.15 -15.03
CA ARG A 87 11.16 19.50 -15.45
C ARG A 87 10.14 20.12 -14.51
N LEU A 88 9.21 19.30 -13.99
CA LEU A 88 8.20 19.77 -13.04
C LEU A 88 8.82 20.08 -11.68
N GLN A 89 9.77 19.26 -11.24
CA GLN A 89 10.54 19.49 -10.01
C GLN A 89 11.40 20.76 -10.11
N GLU A 90 12.07 20.98 -11.23
CA GLU A 90 12.82 22.22 -11.48
C GLU A 90 11.92 23.46 -11.50
N LYS A 91 10.76 23.38 -12.18
CA LYS A 91 9.78 24.47 -12.21
C LYS A 91 9.25 24.77 -10.81
N ALA A 92 8.98 23.74 -10.01
CA ALA A 92 8.56 23.90 -8.62
C ALA A 92 9.66 24.61 -7.80
N LYS A 93 10.90 24.09 -7.79
CA LYS A 93 12.03 24.72 -7.08
C LYS A 93 12.25 26.18 -7.48
N LYS A 94 12.19 26.48 -8.79
CA LYS A 94 12.31 27.86 -9.30
C LYS A 94 11.14 28.76 -8.87
N GLY A 95 9.91 28.22 -8.79
CA GLY A 95 8.74 28.96 -8.29
C GLY A 95 8.85 29.32 -6.81
N ALA A 96 9.27 28.38 -5.94
CA ALA A 96 9.48 28.68 -4.52
C ALA A 96 10.62 29.67 -4.27
N ALA A 97 11.72 29.57 -5.02
CA ALA A 97 12.83 30.52 -4.90
C ALA A 97 12.44 31.95 -5.33
N VAL A 98 11.42 32.12 -6.17
CA VAL A 98 10.88 33.42 -6.55
C VAL A 98 9.96 33.97 -5.46
N ASP A 99 9.14 33.13 -4.83
CA ASP A 99 8.27 33.53 -3.71
C ASP A 99 9.06 33.88 -2.44
N GLU A 100 10.17 33.20 -2.14
CA GLU A 100 11.04 33.52 -1.00
C GLU A 100 11.92 34.77 -1.21
N SER A 101 12.18 35.15 -2.47
CA SER A 101 13.10 36.24 -2.82
C SER A 101 12.40 37.60 -3.03
N GLY A 102 11.07 37.64 -3.12
CA GLY A 102 10.38 38.78 -3.74
C GLY A 102 9.05 39.18 -3.14
N GLY A 103 9.07 39.71 -1.92
CA GLY A 103 8.10 40.73 -1.52
C GLY A 103 8.39 42.06 -2.20
N GLU A 104 8.26 42.14 -3.53
CA GLU A 104 8.18 43.43 -4.23
C GLU A 104 7.28 43.30 -5.45
N LYS A 105 6.19 44.07 -5.43
CA LYS A 105 5.23 44.18 -6.52
C LYS A 105 5.95 44.73 -7.75
N ASP A 106 5.74 44.10 -8.91
CA ASP A 106 5.63 44.88 -10.13
C ASP A 106 4.58 44.27 -11.08
N GLU A 107 3.60 45.10 -11.42
CA GLU A 107 2.62 44.86 -12.46
C GLU A 107 3.28 45.16 -13.82
N GLY A 108 3.42 44.15 -14.69
CA GLY A 108 4.05 44.36 -15.99
C GLY A 108 3.75 43.24 -16.99
N ALA A 109 3.13 43.63 -18.10
CA ALA A 109 2.61 42.79 -19.19
C ALA A 109 3.66 41.96 -19.94
N GLY A 110 3.23 40.90 -20.64
CA GLY A 110 4.01 40.34 -21.75
C GLY A 110 3.66 38.92 -22.18
N ALA A 111 3.03 38.80 -23.35
CA ALA A 111 2.52 37.60 -23.99
C ALA A 111 3.55 36.50 -24.38
N ALA A 112 2.96 35.32 -24.64
CA ALA A 112 3.27 34.35 -25.71
C ALA A 112 4.28 33.22 -25.44
N GLY A 113 3.74 32.00 -25.41
CA GLY A 113 4.45 30.73 -25.55
C GLY A 113 3.45 29.61 -25.86
N ASP A 114 3.11 29.48 -27.14
CA ASP A 114 2.32 28.41 -27.73
C ASP A 114 3.07 27.07 -27.57
N GLY A 115 2.49 26.12 -26.83
CA GLY A 115 3.18 24.87 -26.54
C GLY A 115 2.44 23.92 -25.61
N GLY A 116 1.12 23.75 -25.75
CA GLY A 116 0.37 22.65 -25.10
C GLY A 116 0.74 22.38 -23.63
N ASP A 117 0.94 23.45 -22.86
CA ASP A 117 1.34 23.34 -21.46
C ASP A 117 0.14 22.81 -20.67
N ILE A 118 0.30 21.63 -20.07
CA ILE A 118 -0.58 21.21 -18.99
C ILE A 118 -0.25 22.13 -17.81
N GLU A 119 -0.97 23.25 -17.69
CA GLU A 119 -0.95 24.08 -16.50
C GLU A 119 -1.41 23.23 -15.32
N LEU A 120 -0.44 22.79 -14.52
CA LEU A 120 -0.72 22.07 -13.29
C LEU A 120 -1.39 23.04 -12.30
N PRO A 121 -2.54 22.67 -11.71
CA PRO A 121 -3.20 23.51 -10.72
C PRO A 121 -2.23 23.85 -9.59
N ARG A 122 -2.25 25.10 -9.07
CA ARG A 122 -1.29 25.62 -8.06
C ARG A 122 -1.00 24.66 -6.90
N GLY A 123 -1.99 23.89 -6.46
CA GLY A 123 -1.82 22.88 -5.40
C GLY A 123 -0.86 21.73 -5.75
N TRP A 124 -0.60 21.45 -7.03
CA TRP A 124 0.37 20.44 -7.47
C TRP A 124 1.81 20.99 -7.52
N GLN A 125 1.98 22.30 -7.71
CA GLN A 125 3.29 22.95 -7.75
C GLN A 125 3.95 22.94 -6.36
N GLN A 126 3.20 23.30 -5.31
CA GLN A 126 3.67 23.15 -3.92
C GLN A 126 3.90 21.67 -3.54
N ARG A 127 3.12 20.73 -4.07
CA ARG A 127 3.22 19.29 -3.75
C ARG A 127 4.44 18.59 -4.34
N LEU A 128 4.88 18.99 -5.55
CA LEU A 128 6.12 18.52 -6.17
C LEU A 128 7.35 19.08 -5.45
N LEU A 129 7.26 20.31 -4.94
CA LEU A 129 8.29 20.95 -4.12
C LEU A 129 8.54 20.18 -2.83
N VAL A 130 7.49 19.84 -2.07
CA VAL A 130 7.59 19.06 -0.82
C VAL A 130 8.25 17.70 -1.07
N THR A 131 7.87 16.97 -2.13
CA THR A 131 8.51 15.68 -2.47
C THR A 131 9.98 15.83 -2.89
N THR A 132 10.40 16.99 -3.40
CA THR A 132 11.81 17.24 -3.78
C THR A 132 12.69 17.78 -2.66
N VAL A 133 12.11 18.50 -1.70
CA VAL A 133 12.80 18.99 -0.51
C VAL A 133 12.97 17.83 0.48
N GLU A 134 11.95 16.98 0.65
CA GLU A 134 12.04 15.76 1.48
C GLU A 134 13.04 14.72 0.93
N ALA A 135 13.31 14.72 -0.38
CA ALA A 135 14.32 13.87 -1.00
C ALA A 135 15.75 14.44 -0.93
N SER A 136 15.91 15.73 -0.59
CA SER A 136 17.19 16.44 -0.71
C SER A 136 17.72 17.01 0.61
N GLU A 137 16.88 17.28 1.61
CA GLU A 137 17.31 17.96 2.83
C GLU A 137 16.80 17.22 4.08
N GLY A 138 17.72 16.49 4.71
CA GLY A 138 17.64 16.27 6.14
C GLY A 138 18.01 17.55 6.86
N GLY A 139 17.01 18.24 7.43
CA GLY A 139 17.20 19.23 8.48
C GLY A 139 16.76 20.67 8.14
N GLU A 140 15.99 21.21 9.11
CA GLU A 140 15.77 22.62 9.47
C GLU A 140 14.55 23.39 8.89
N ASP A 141 13.59 23.58 9.82
CA ASP A 141 12.72 24.74 10.12
C ASP A 141 12.12 25.60 8.98
N GLY A 142 10.78 25.67 8.93
CA GLY A 142 10.09 26.69 8.12
C GLY A 142 8.56 26.64 8.11
N GLU A 143 7.95 27.32 9.08
CA GLU A 143 6.60 27.91 9.20
C GLU A 143 5.30 27.38 8.55
N ARG A 144 4.26 27.62 9.36
CA ARG A 144 2.84 27.27 9.26
C ARG A 144 2.14 27.78 8.01
N GLU A 145 1.26 26.95 7.46
CA GLU A 145 0.06 27.43 6.78
C GLU A 145 -1.24 26.82 7.34
N ASN A 146 -2.18 27.73 7.56
CA ASN A 146 -3.39 27.62 8.35
C ASN A 146 -4.50 26.90 7.58
N GLY A 147 -4.64 25.58 7.80
CA GLY A 147 -5.76 24.77 7.32
C GLY A 147 -6.56 24.23 8.50
N LYS A 148 -7.86 24.58 8.57
CA LYS A 148 -8.84 24.17 9.58
C LYS A 148 -8.55 22.81 10.23
N ALA A 149 -8.26 22.84 11.52
CA ALA A 149 -8.16 21.68 12.38
C ALA A 149 -9.43 20.82 12.27
N GLU A 150 -9.33 19.67 11.59
CA GLU A 150 -10.23 18.56 11.84
C GLU A 150 -9.97 18.05 13.27
N LYS A 151 -11.05 17.94 14.03
CA LYS A 151 -11.04 17.65 15.46
C LYS A 151 -10.31 16.33 15.75
N GLY A 152 -9.20 16.42 16.49
CA GLY A 152 -8.75 15.37 17.41
C GLY A 152 -7.72 14.36 16.88
N GLU A 153 -7.11 14.57 15.72
CA GLU A 153 -5.92 13.76 15.36
C GLU A 153 -4.73 14.20 16.24
N PRO A 154 -4.06 13.27 16.96
CA PRO A 154 -2.74 13.57 17.49
C PRO A 154 -1.84 13.95 16.31
N ASP A 155 -1.02 14.99 16.46
CA ASP A 155 -0.14 15.48 15.40
C ASP A 155 0.95 14.44 15.08
N LEU A 156 0.58 13.47 14.23
CA LEU A 156 1.43 12.37 13.76
C LEU A 156 2.50 12.85 12.78
N THR A 157 2.38 14.07 12.25
CA THR A 157 3.34 14.65 11.31
C THR A 157 4.65 15.03 11.98
N ARG A 158 4.65 15.20 13.32
CA ARG A 158 5.84 15.51 14.12
C ARG A 158 6.98 14.49 13.98
N PHE A 159 6.69 13.24 13.62
CA PHE A 159 7.71 12.22 13.45
C PHE A 159 8.34 12.23 12.05
N GLN A 160 7.71 12.89 11.07
CA GLN A 160 8.21 12.97 9.69
C GLN A 160 9.51 13.78 9.59
N SER A 161 9.70 14.76 10.49
CA SER A 161 10.92 15.57 10.56
C SER A 161 12.06 14.96 11.37
N LEU A 162 11.84 13.82 12.04
CA LEU A 162 12.88 13.14 12.82
C LEU A 162 13.71 12.21 11.93
N GLY A 163 15.01 12.14 12.19
CA GLY A 163 15.89 11.22 11.48
C GLY A 163 15.48 9.75 11.69
N PHE A 164 15.75 8.90 10.70
CA PHE A 164 15.35 7.47 10.68
C PHE A 164 15.66 6.71 11.99
N LEU A 165 16.86 6.87 12.54
CA LEU A 165 17.27 6.23 13.80
C LEU A 165 16.46 6.73 15.01
N GLN A 166 16.03 7.99 15.00
CA GLN A 166 15.17 8.56 16.03
C GLN A 166 13.73 8.05 15.90
N GLN A 167 13.24 7.88 14.67
CA GLN A 167 11.93 7.28 14.41
C GLN A 167 11.87 5.83 14.94
N ILE A 168 12.90 5.00 14.68
CA ILE A 168 12.96 3.62 15.19
C ILE A 168 12.93 3.57 16.72
N ARG A 169 13.60 4.53 17.38
CA ARG A 169 13.64 4.62 18.85
C ARG A 169 12.37 5.23 19.46
N SER A 170 11.40 5.65 18.64
CA SER A 170 10.17 6.25 19.13
C SER A 170 9.21 5.19 19.69
N VAL A 171 8.43 5.58 20.69
CA VAL A 171 7.39 4.72 21.29
C VAL A 171 6.31 4.38 20.26
N HIS A 172 6.00 5.30 19.34
CA HIS A 172 5.02 5.10 18.27
C HIS A 172 5.47 4.01 17.30
N PHE A 173 6.77 3.99 16.94
CA PHE A 173 7.34 2.93 16.13
C PHE A 173 7.33 1.60 16.87
N ALA A 174 7.75 1.56 18.14
CA ALA A 174 7.74 0.33 18.93
C ALA A 174 6.32 -0.26 19.05
N PHE A 175 5.30 0.57 19.25
CA PHE A 175 3.91 0.16 19.25
C PHE A 175 3.48 -0.40 17.90
N ALA A 176 3.68 0.35 16.81
CA ALA A 176 3.30 -0.06 15.46
C ALA A 176 4.02 -1.33 15.01
N ALA A 177 5.31 -1.45 15.33
CA ALA A 177 6.12 -2.64 15.05
C ALA A 177 5.62 -3.84 15.84
N THR A 178 5.33 -3.69 17.14
CA THR A 178 4.80 -4.80 17.96
C THR A 178 3.43 -5.24 17.45
N PHE A 179 2.55 -4.27 17.17
CA PHE A 179 1.24 -4.53 16.59
C PHE A 179 1.35 -5.27 15.25
N ALA A 180 2.21 -4.79 14.35
CA ALA A 180 2.50 -5.41 13.07
C ALA A 180 3.00 -6.84 13.25
N VAL A 181 4.02 -7.04 14.08
CA VAL A 181 4.61 -8.37 14.32
C VAL A 181 3.54 -9.35 14.78
N VAL A 182 2.73 -9.00 15.79
CA VAL A 182 1.69 -9.90 16.31
C VAL A 182 0.65 -10.24 15.23
N HIS A 183 0.10 -9.22 14.56
CA HIS A 183 -0.99 -9.43 13.61
C HIS A 183 -0.55 -10.08 12.30
N VAL A 184 0.60 -9.66 11.76
CA VAL A 184 1.19 -10.22 10.53
C VAL A 184 1.69 -11.63 10.78
N PHE A 185 2.35 -11.89 11.91
CA PHE A 185 2.73 -13.25 12.29
C PHE A 185 1.51 -14.16 12.35
N ARG A 186 0.47 -13.76 13.11
CA ARG A 186 -0.78 -14.52 13.19
C ARG A 186 -1.40 -14.75 11.81
N SER A 187 -1.48 -13.71 10.98
CA SER A 187 -2.07 -13.80 9.64
C SER A 187 -1.31 -14.80 8.75
N ASN A 188 0.02 -14.76 8.78
CA ASN A 188 0.88 -15.63 7.99
C ASN A 188 0.90 -17.07 8.52
N THR A 189 0.88 -17.28 9.84
CA THR A 189 0.74 -18.62 10.43
C THR A 189 -0.56 -19.26 10.00
N TYR A 190 -1.69 -18.54 10.03
CA TYR A 190 -2.96 -19.06 9.55
C TYR A 190 -2.89 -19.41 8.05
N LEU A 191 -2.40 -18.50 7.21
CA LEU A 191 -2.23 -18.75 5.77
C LEU A 191 -1.40 -20.02 5.49
N GLY A 192 -0.33 -20.22 6.24
CA GLY A 192 0.56 -21.38 6.07
C GLY A 192 0.01 -22.70 6.61
N THR A 193 -0.98 -22.66 7.51
CA THR A 193 -1.48 -23.86 8.21
C THR A 193 -2.90 -24.27 7.83
N ILE A 194 -3.68 -23.38 7.20
CA ILE A 194 -5.10 -23.62 6.90
C ILE A 194 -5.31 -24.84 5.99
N GLY A 195 -4.43 -25.10 5.02
CA GLY A 195 -4.55 -26.29 4.17
C GLY A 195 -4.47 -27.59 4.99
N LEU A 196 -3.53 -27.67 5.94
CA LEU A 196 -3.42 -28.80 6.87
C LEU A 196 -4.60 -28.88 7.84
N HIS A 197 -5.15 -27.74 8.23
CA HIS A 197 -6.32 -27.68 9.10
C HIS A 197 -7.58 -28.20 8.39
N LEU A 198 -7.82 -27.79 7.14
CA LEU A 198 -8.94 -28.24 6.34
C LEU A 198 -8.83 -29.73 5.97
N ASP A 199 -7.63 -30.19 5.64
CA ASP A 199 -7.36 -31.62 5.40
C ASP A 199 -7.74 -32.47 6.62
N ARG A 200 -7.38 -32.03 7.84
CA ARG A 200 -7.79 -32.68 9.10
C ARG A 200 -9.30 -32.64 9.37
N LEU A 201 -10.02 -31.67 8.80
CA LEU A 201 -11.48 -31.57 8.88
C LEU A 201 -12.20 -32.39 7.79
N GLY A 202 -11.46 -33.10 6.93
CA GLY A 202 -12.01 -33.95 5.88
C GLY A 202 -12.12 -33.30 4.50
N ASP A 203 -11.39 -32.22 4.22
CA ASP A 203 -11.39 -31.57 2.89
C ASP A 203 -10.90 -32.51 1.75
N ALA A 204 -10.12 -33.54 2.10
CA ALA A 204 -9.71 -34.59 1.16
C ALA A 204 -10.91 -35.34 0.53
N ASP A 205 -12.01 -35.50 1.27
CA ASP A 205 -13.23 -36.15 0.76
C ASP A 205 -13.96 -35.29 -0.29
N TYR A 206 -13.61 -33.99 -0.37
CA TYR A 206 -14.19 -33.00 -1.28
C TYR A 206 -13.19 -32.53 -2.35
N ASP A 207 -12.17 -33.33 -2.68
CA ASP A 207 -11.13 -32.97 -3.66
C ASP A 207 -10.46 -31.61 -3.36
N TYR A 208 -10.23 -31.35 -2.07
CA TYR A 208 -9.64 -30.10 -1.58
C TYR A 208 -10.43 -28.84 -1.98
N ALA A 209 -11.75 -28.95 -2.17
CA ALA A 209 -12.59 -27.84 -2.58
C ALA A 209 -12.54 -26.65 -1.60
N TYR A 210 -12.46 -26.89 -0.29
CA TYR A 210 -12.39 -25.81 0.69
C TYR A 210 -11.02 -25.12 0.66
N THR A 211 -9.95 -25.88 0.48
CA THR A 211 -8.60 -25.33 0.29
C THR A 211 -8.55 -24.44 -0.96
N GLN A 212 -9.15 -24.90 -2.07
CA GLN A 212 -9.26 -24.11 -3.29
C GLN A 212 -10.14 -22.87 -3.11
N ALA A 213 -11.27 -23.00 -2.40
CA ALA A 213 -12.16 -21.88 -2.08
C ALA A 213 -11.46 -20.82 -1.22
N PHE A 214 -10.66 -21.25 -0.23
CA PHE A 214 -9.84 -20.36 0.57
C PHE A 214 -8.81 -19.62 -0.29
N GLN A 215 -8.09 -20.31 -1.18
CA GLN A 215 -7.14 -19.66 -2.10
C GLN A 215 -7.82 -18.63 -3.01
N LEU A 216 -9.06 -18.90 -3.45
CA LEU A 216 -9.85 -17.95 -4.24
C LEU A 216 -10.41 -16.79 -3.41
N SER A 217 -10.57 -16.97 -2.10
CA SER A 217 -11.10 -15.92 -1.22
C SER A 217 -10.13 -14.73 -1.06
N LEU A 218 -8.82 -14.96 -1.17
CA LEU A 218 -7.78 -13.94 -1.07
C LEU A 218 -7.87 -12.88 -2.19
N PRO A 219 -7.89 -13.21 -3.50
CA PRO A 219 -8.13 -12.23 -4.56
C PRO A 219 -9.54 -11.66 -4.54
N LEU A 220 -10.52 -12.35 -3.94
CA LEU A 220 -11.87 -11.82 -3.77
C LEU A 220 -11.93 -10.68 -2.74
N SER A 221 -10.88 -10.44 -1.95
CA SER A 221 -10.77 -9.28 -1.06
C SER A 221 -10.86 -7.94 -1.80
N CYS A 222 -10.63 -7.91 -3.12
CA CYS A 222 -10.92 -6.76 -3.99
C CYS A 222 -12.38 -6.27 -3.86
N VAL A 223 -13.33 -7.16 -3.60
CA VAL A 223 -14.74 -6.79 -3.38
C VAL A 223 -14.92 -5.99 -2.08
N ALA A 224 -14.03 -6.19 -1.10
CA ALA A 224 -14.03 -5.44 0.15
C ALA A 224 -13.36 -4.06 0.03
N LEU A 225 -12.71 -3.74 -1.10
CA LEU A 225 -12.00 -2.48 -1.29
C LEU A 225 -12.88 -1.24 -1.04
N PRO A 226 -14.12 -1.12 -1.56
CA PRO A 226 -14.95 0.07 -1.31
C PRO A 226 -15.27 0.25 0.17
N PHE A 227 -15.44 -0.85 0.90
CA PHE A 227 -15.70 -0.84 2.33
C PHE A 227 -14.45 -0.42 3.11
N ILE A 228 -13.29 -0.99 2.78
CA ILE A 228 -12.00 -0.64 3.40
C ILE A 228 -11.69 0.83 3.17
N ASP A 229 -11.83 1.30 1.93
CA ASP A 229 -11.62 2.70 1.57
C ASP A 229 -12.58 3.65 2.29
N TRP A 230 -13.87 3.30 2.35
CA TRP A 230 -14.85 4.07 3.12
C TRP A 230 -14.49 4.14 4.61
N ALA A 231 -14.10 3.01 5.23
CA ALA A 231 -13.73 2.96 6.64
C ALA A 231 -12.49 3.82 6.91
N MET A 232 -11.44 3.71 6.09
CA MET A 232 -10.20 4.48 6.25
C MET A 232 -10.37 5.98 6.01
N ARG A 233 -11.35 6.39 5.20
CA ARG A 233 -11.70 7.80 5.01
C ARG A 233 -12.54 8.36 6.14
N ARG A 234 -13.38 7.54 6.77
CA ARG A 234 -14.36 7.99 7.77
C ARG A 234 -13.82 8.01 9.20
N TYR A 235 -12.87 7.13 9.50
CA TYR A 235 -12.33 6.90 10.84
C TYR A 235 -10.84 7.27 10.93
N ASP A 236 -10.41 7.60 12.14
CA ASP A 236 -9.02 7.80 12.49
C ASP A 236 -8.26 6.46 12.56
N TYR A 237 -6.93 6.55 12.57
CA TYR A 237 -6.07 5.37 12.57
C TYR A 237 -6.25 4.49 13.81
N LEU A 238 -6.45 5.07 15.00
CA LEU A 238 -6.64 4.28 16.22
C LEU A 238 -7.94 3.48 16.16
N THR A 239 -9.03 4.09 15.71
CA THR A 239 -10.29 3.36 15.47
C THR A 239 -10.12 2.25 14.44
N CYS A 240 -9.37 2.50 13.36
CA CYS A 240 -9.08 1.47 12.36
C CYS A 240 -8.27 0.29 12.96
N LEU A 241 -7.26 0.57 13.79
CA LEU A 241 -6.47 -0.46 14.49
C LEU A 241 -7.33 -1.28 15.47
N HIS A 242 -8.28 -0.66 16.17
CA HIS A 242 -9.28 -1.38 16.95
C HIS A 242 -10.20 -2.23 16.05
N GLY A 243 -10.56 -1.74 14.86
CA GLY A 243 -11.29 -2.52 13.86
C GLY A 243 -10.54 -3.79 13.43
N VAL A 244 -9.21 -3.69 13.23
CA VAL A 244 -8.34 -4.85 12.96
C VAL A 244 -8.38 -5.86 14.11
N ASN A 245 -8.33 -5.39 15.36
CA ASN A 245 -8.46 -6.25 16.53
C ASN A 245 -9.82 -6.98 16.57
N MET A 246 -10.93 -6.25 16.33
CA MET A 246 -12.27 -6.82 16.31
C MET A 246 -12.42 -7.89 15.22
N LEU A 247 -11.96 -7.60 14.00
CA LEU A 247 -11.96 -8.57 12.89
C LEU A 247 -11.07 -9.78 13.20
N GLY A 248 -9.92 -9.58 13.83
CA GLY A 248 -9.01 -10.65 14.24
C GLY A 248 -9.63 -11.55 15.31
N MET A 249 -10.35 -10.98 16.27
CA MET A 249 -11.09 -11.75 17.27
C MET A 249 -12.23 -12.54 16.63
N LEU A 250 -13.03 -11.89 15.77
CA LEU A 250 -14.14 -12.52 15.05
C LEU A 250 -13.66 -13.69 14.19
N HIS A 251 -12.57 -13.51 13.44
CA HIS A 251 -11.93 -14.59 12.69
C HIS A 251 -11.53 -15.73 13.62
N GLY A 252 -10.88 -15.41 14.75
CA GLY A 252 -10.47 -16.41 15.75
C GLY A 252 -11.64 -17.24 16.27
N THR A 253 -12.78 -16.60 16.55
CA THR A 253 -14.00 -17.29 16.99
C THR A 253 -14.51 -18.26 15.94
N PHE A 254 -14.53 -17.88 14.66
CA PHE A 254 -14.99 -18.77 13.59
C PHE A 254 -14.03 -19.94 13.33
N THR A 255 -12.72 -19.72 13.45
CA THR A 255 -11.73 -20.80 13.29
C THR A 255 -11.82 -21.87 14.40
N LEU A 256 -12.35 -21.53 15.58
CA LEU A 256 -12.52 -22.50 16.67
C LEU A 256 -13.63 -23.53 16.40
N VAL A 257 -14.52 -23.29 15.44
CA VAL A 257 -15.61 -24.22 15.11
C VAL A 257 -15.03 -25.37 14.28
N PRO A 258 -14.99 -26.62 14.79
CA PRO A 258 -14.40 -27.77 14.08
C PRO A 258 -15.40 -28.36 13.08
N TYR A 259 -16.01 -27.51 12.25
CA TYR A 259 -16.99 -27.90 11.26
C TYR A 259 -16.60 -27.37 9.89
N LEU A 260 -16.43 -28.27 8.92
CA LEU A 260 -15.92 -27.92 7.59
C LEU A 260 -16.82 -26.91 6.87
N ALA A 261 -18.15 -27.09 6.95
CA ALA A 261 -19.10 -26.18 6.30
C ALA A 261 -19.24 -24.81 7.00
N ALA A 262 -18.68 -24.62 8.21
CA ALA A 262 -18.57 -23.28 8.83
C ALA A 262 -17.32 -22.50 8.35
N GLN A 263 -16.34 -23.19 7.76
CA GLN A 263 -15.08 -22.58 7.34
C GLN A 263 -15.21 -21.50 6.25
N PRO A 264 -16.16 -21.56 5.29
CA PRO A 264 -16.36 -20.47 4.33
C PRO A 264 -16.59 -19.11 4.99
N LEU A 265 -17.29 -19.06 6.12
CA LEU A 265 -17.47 -17.82 6.88
C LEU A 265 -16.15 -17.34 7.51
N ALA A 266 -15.35 -18.27 8.05
CA ALA A 266 -14.02 -17.95 8.54
C ALA A 266 -13.11 -17.41 7.43
N PHE A 267 -13.22 -17.93 6.20
CA PHE A 267 -12.47 -17.44 5.04
C PHE A 267 -12.85 -15.99 4.70
N CYS A 268 -14.14 -15.67 4.63
CA CYS A 268 -14.62 -14.32 4.36
C CYS A 268 -14.15 -13.31 5.42
N VAL A 269 -14.20 -13.68 6.70
CA VAL A 269 -13.73 -12.79 7.76
C VAL A 269 -12.21 -12.67 7.75
N TYR A 270 -11.48 -13.75 7.49
CA TYR A 270 -10.03 -13.74 7.36
C TYR A 270 -9.54 -12.83 6.24
N THR A 271 -10.15 -12.92 5.05
CA THR A 271 -9.75 -12.12 3.88
C THR A 271 -9.98 -10.64 4.13
N LEU A 272 -11.11 -10.28 4.74
CA LEU A 272 -11.39 -8.91 5.15
C LEU A 272 -10.42 -8.43 6.23
N TYR A 273 -10.21 -9.23 7.29
CA TYR A 273 -9.25 -8.94 8.36
C TYR A 273 -7.85 -8.65 7.79
N ARG A 274 -7.37 -9.51 6.89
CA ARG A 274 -6.04 -9.45 6.31
C ARG A 274 -5.88 -8.22 5.41
N ALA A 275 -6.82 -8.00 4.49
CA ALA A 275 -6.81 -6.84 3.61
C ALA A 275 -6.85 -5.53 4.41
N PHE A 276 -7.71 -5.47 5.43
CA PHE A 276 -7.82 -4.30 6.30
C PHE A 276 -6.57 -4.07 7.17
N LEU A 277 -5.98 -5.14 7.72
CA LEU A 277 -4.73 -5.08 8.49
C LEU A 277 -3.61 -4.42 7.68
N TYR A 278 -3.34 -4.92 6.47
CA TYR A 278 -2.24 -4.40 5.65
C TYR A 278 -2.51 -2.98 5.17
N ALA A 279 -3.74 -2.67 4.75
CA ALA A 279 -4.11 -1.33 4.33
C ALA A 279 -3.93 -0.29 5.45
N VAL A 280 -4.46 -0.58 6.66
CA VAL A 280 -4.35 0.31 7.82
C VAL A 280 -2.90 0.44 8.27
N LEU A 281 -2.14 -0.66 8.32
CA LEU A 281 -0.77 -0.63 8.77
C LEU A 281 0.13 0.18 7.84
N THR A 282 0.01 -0.02 6.52
CA THR A 282 0.78 0.74 5.54
C THR A 282 0.40 2.23 5.57
N ALA A 283 -0.90 2.56 5.62
CA ALA A 283 -1.34 3.94 5.69
C ALA A 283 -0.92 4.62 6.99
N PHE A 284 -0.97 3.91 8.12
CA PHE A 284 -0.49 4.42 9.41
C PHE A 284 1.01 4.74 9.35
N HIS A 285 1.83 3.83 8.82
CA HIS A 285 3.26 4.10 8.65
C HIS A 285 3.48 5.31 7.73
N ALA A 286 2.71 5.42 6.65
CA ALA A 286 2.86 6.50 5.68
C ALA A 286 2.56 7.86 6.27
N SER A 287 1.47 7.96 7.04
CA SER A 287 1.12 9.21 7.71
C SER A 287 1.99 9.53 8.92
N THR A 288 2.51 8.52 9.62
CA THR A 288 3.30 8.75 10.84
C THR A 288 4.76 9.07 10.54
N PHE A 289 5.41 8.32 9.64
CA PHE A 289 6.85 8.41 9.42
C PHE A 289 7.25 9.12 8.13
N GLY A 290 6.30 9.37 7.23
CA GLY A 290 6.52 10.11 5.99
C GLY A 290 7.15 9.26 4.88
N PRO A 291 7.37 9.86 3.70
CA PRO A 291 7.86 9.16 2.52
C PRO A 291 9.31 8.68 2.65
N GLY A 292 10.18 9.43 3.36
CA GLY A 292 11.58 9.06 3.56
C GLY A 292 11.82 7.77 4.37
N SER A 293 10.78 7.25 5.02
CA SER A 293 10.83 6.02 5.81
C SER A 293 10.03 4.87 5.21
N ILE A 294 9.42 5.07 4.03
CA ILE A 294 8.67 4.05 3.29
C ILE A 294 9.36 3.79 1.96
N GLY A 295 10.10 2.69 1.90
CA GLY A 295 10.74 2.19 0.68
C GLY A 295 12.18 2.64 0.54
#